data_AF-A0A3P6KYJ6-F1
#
_entry.id   AF-A0A3P6KYJ6-F1
#
_cell.length_a   1.000
_cell.length_b   1.000
_cell.length_c   1.000
_cell.angle_alpha   90.00
_cell.angle_beta   90.00
_cell.angle_gamma   90.00
#
_symmetry.space_group_name_H-M   'P 1'
#
loop_
_entity.id
_entity.type
_entity.pdbx_description
1 polymer ?
#
loop_
_entity_poly.entity_id
_entity_poly.type
_entity_poly.pdbx_seq_one_letter_code
_entity_poly.pdbx_strand_id
1 'polypeptide(L)'
;MPVLQWGMLCVLSLLLSIGFLAVHLPAALLLGPMIAGIIFSMRGITLQLPRSAFLAAQAILGCMIAQNLTGSILTTLAANWPIVLAILLVTLLSSAIVGWLLVRYSSLPGNTGA
;
A
#
# COMPACT_ATOMS: atom_id res chain seq x y z
N MET A 1 -12.94 -12.65 -16.92
CA MET A 1 -11.52 -12.88 -17.24
C MET A 1 -10.68 -12.01 -16.31
N PRO A 2 -10.02 -12.56 -15.28
CA PRO A 2 -9.28 -11.78 -14.28
C PRO A 2 -8.17 -10.93 -14.90
N VAL A 3 -7.54 -11.41 -15.98
CA VAL A 3 -6.51 -10.67 -16.74
C VAL A 3 -7.04 -9.35 -17.33
N LEU A 4 -8.30 -9.31 -17.75
CA LEU A 4 -8.92 -8.10 -18.31
C LEU A 4 -9.20 -7.05 -17.22
N GLN A 5 -9.57 -7.49 -16.01
CA GLN A 5 -9.77 -6.61 -14.85
C GLN A 5 -8.44 -6.02 -14.38
N TRP A 6 -7.38 -6.82 -14.34
CA TRP A 6 -6.02 -6.35 -14.07
C TRP A 6 -5.53 -5.36 -15.14
N GLY A 7 -5.79 -5.66 -16.42
CA GLY A 7 -5.50 -4.74 -17.53
C GLY A 7 -6.22 -3.41 -17.40
N MET A 8 -7.53 -3.41 -17.12
CA MET A 8 -8.29 -2.17 -16.88
C MET A 8 -7.79 -1.41 -15.66
N LEU A 9 -7.41 -2.10 -14.58
CA LEU A 9 -6.91 -1.45 -13.37
C LEU A 9 -5.53 -0.82 -13.61
N CYS A 10 -4.63 -1.50 -14.34
CA CYS A 10 -3.36 -0.92 -14.78
C CYS A 10 -3.57 0.31 -15.66
N VAL A 11 -4.44 0.23 -16.69
CA VAL A 11 -4.72 1.35 -17.60
C VAL A 11 -5.33 2.53 -16.85
N LEU A 12 -6.32 2.29 -15.99
CA LEU A 12 -6.96 3.35 -15.21
C LEU A 12 -5.98 4.00 -14.22
N SER A 13 -5.16 3.20 -13.54
CA SER A 13 -4.12 3.70 -12.63
C SER A 13 -3.09 4.55 -13.38
N LEU A 14 -2.68 4.11 -14.58
CA LEU A 14 -1.70 4.80 -15.40
C LEU A 14 -2.25 6.15 -15.90
N LEU A 15 -3.49 6.16 -16.41
CA LEU A 15 -4.16 7.39 -16.83
C LEU A 15 -4.30 8.39 -15.68
N LEU A 16 -4.69 7.91 -14.49
CA LEU A 16 -4.87 8.76 -13.32
C LEU A 16 -3.52 9.29 -12.82
N SER A 17 -2.48 8.46 -12.73
CA SER A 17 -1.14 8.89 -12.34
C SER A 17 -0.54 9.90 -13.32
N ILE A 18 -0.73 9.74 -14.64
CA ILE A 18 -0.28 10.72 -15.64
C ILE A 18 -1.02 12.05 -15.47
N GLY A 19 -2.34 12.02 -15.20
CA GLY A 19 -3.13 13.20 -14.90
C GLY A 19 -2.64 13.94 -13.64
N PHE A 20 -2.38 13.22 -12.55
CA PHE A 20 -1.82 13.78 -11.32
C PHE A 20 -0.38 14.31 -11.50
N LEU A 21 0.41 13.68 -12.37
CA LEU A 21 1.77 14.13 -12.69
C LEU A 21 1.75 15.45 -13.47
N ALA A 22 0.78 15.65 -14.38
CA ALA A 22 0.59 16.93 -15.07
C ALA A 22 0.27 18.07 -14.08
N VAL A 23 -0.42 17.77 -12.97
CA VAL A 23 -0.75 18.71 -11.89
C VAL A 23 0.41 18.89 -10.89
N HIS A 24 1.57 18.25 -11.12
CA HIS A 24 2.76 18.35 -10.25
C HIS A 24 2.49 17.97 -8.79
N LEU A 25 1.57 17.03 -8.56
CA LEU A 25 1.29 16.58 -7.20
C LEU A 25 2.40 15.63 -6.71
N PRO A 26 3.04 15.92 -5.56
CA PRO A 26 4.00 14.99 -4.97
C PRO A 26 3.29 13.67 -4.65
N ALA A 27 3.89 12.55 -5.03
CA ALA A 27 3.33 11.19 -4.93
C ALA A 27 2.20 10.82 -5.93
N ALA A 28 2.07 11.51 -7.07
CA ALA A 28 1.14 11.17 -8.15
C ALA A 28 1.16 9.69 -8.61
N LEU A 29 2.35 9.07 -8.60
CA LEU A 29 2.56 7.66 -8.96
C LEU A 29 1.96 6.67 -7.95
N LEU A 30 1.80 7.08 -6.68
CA LEU A 30 1.19 6.26 -5.62
C LEU A 30 -0.31 6.56 -5.48
N LEU A 31 -0.72 7.82 -5.64
CA LEU A 31 -2.13 8.23 -5.54
C LEU A 31 -3.00 7.63 -6.65
N GLY A 32 -2.48 7.55 -7.88
CA GLY A 32 -3.20 6.98 -9.03
C GLY A 32 -3.73 5.55 -8.79
N PRO A 33 -2.87 4.57 -8.45
CA PRO A 33 -3.31 3.21 -8.16
C PRO A 33 -4.16 3.08 -6.90
N MET A 34 -3.96 3.92 -5.87
CA MET A 34 -4.84 3.93 -4.69
C MET A 34 -6.28 4.35 -5.04
N ILE A 35 -6.44 5.45 -5.79
CA ILE A 35 -7.76 5.94 -6.19
C ILE A 35 -8.42 4.96 -7.17
N ALA A 36 -7.68 4.42 -8.13
CA ALA A 36 -8.18 3.40 -9.04
C ALA A 36 -8.69 2.17 -8.26
N GLY A 37 -7.95 1.71 -7.24
CA GLY A 37 -8.38 0.64 -6.35
C GLY A 37 -9.67 0.96 -5.59
N ILE A 38 -9.83 2.17 -5.06
CA ILE A 38 -11.06 2.61 -4.37
C ILE A 38 -12.25 2.62 -5.34
N ILE A 39 -12.08 3.14 -6.57
CA ILE A 39 -13.14 3.15 -7.59
C ILE A 39 -13.58 1.73 -7.95
N PHE A 40 -12.63 0.81 -8.15
CA PHE A 40 -12.93 -0.60 -8.43
C PHE A 40 -13.65 -1.28 -7.25
N SER A 41 -13.23 -0.99 -6.01
CA SER A 41 -13.87 -1.48 -4.78
C SER A 41 -15.31 -1.00 -4.65
N MET A 42 -15.58 0.29 -4.89
CA MET A 42 -16.94 0.84 -4.87
C MET A 42 -17.86 0.28 -5.97
N ARG A 43 -17.29 -0.21 -7.08
CA ARG A 43 -18.05 -0.84 -8.17
C ARG A 43 -18.34 -2.33 -7.93
N GLY A 44 -17.99 -2.88 -6.78
CA GLY A 44 -18.23 -4.28 -6.44
C GLY A 44 -17.38 -5.28 -7.23
N ILE A 45 -16.32 -4.81 -7.90
CA ILE A 45 -15.39 -5.68 -8.63
C ILE A 45 -14.38 -6.21 -7.61
N THR A 46 -14.57 -7.45 -7.17
CA THR A 46 -13.62 -8.13 -6.30
C THR A 46 -12.38 -8.52 -7.10
N LEU A 47 -11.36 -7.65 -7.12
CA LEU A 47 -10.05 -8.03 -7.59
C LEU A 47 -9.45 -9.05 -6.61
N GLN A 48 -9.65 -10.33 -6.90
CA GLN A 48 -8.91 -11.38 -6.23
C GLN A 48 -7.45 -11.25 -6.65
N LEU A 49 -6.59 -10.83 -5.70
CA LEU A 49 -5.15 -10.81 -5.92
C LEU A 49 -4.67 -12.26 -6.05
N PRO A 50 -4.15 -12.70 -7.21
CA PRO A 50 -3.56 -14.02 -7.32
C PRO A 50 -2.32 -14.07 -6.43
N ARG A 51 -2.11 -15.20 -5.74
CA ARG A 51 -0.98 -15.38 -4.81
C ARG A 51 0.38 -15.04 -5.43
N SER A 52 0.55 -15.32 -6.73
CA SER A 52 1.76 -15.00 -7.49
C SER A 52 2.03 -13.49 -7.59
N ALA A 53 1.00 -12.67 -7.83
CA ALA A 53 1.15 -11.22 -7.91
C ALA A 53 1.49 -10.61 -6.54
N PHE A 54 0.87 -11.13 -5.46
CA PHE A 54 1.19 -10.71 -4.10
C PHE A 54 2.64 -11.05 -3.73
N LEU A 55 3.09 -12.28 -4.05
CA LEU A 55 4.48 -12.69 -3.80
C LEU A 55 5.47 -11.83 -4.60
N ALA A 56 5.17 -11.55 -5.87
CA ALA A 56 6.01 -10.70 -6.71
C ALA A 56 6.13 -9.28 -6.17
N ALA A 57 5.03 -8.67 -5.73
CA ALA A 57 5.05 -7.35 -5.10
C ALA A 57 5.87 -7.35 -3.81
N GLN A 58 5.73 -8.38 -2.97
CA GLN A 58 6.50 -8.51 -1.74
C GLN A 58 8.00 -8.71 -2.01
N ALA A 59 8.37 -9.47 -3.04
CA ALA A 59 9.75 -9.65 -3.46
C ALA A 59 10.37 -8.32 -3.95
N ILE A 60 9.65 -7.56 -4.77
CA ILE A 60 10.10 -6.24 -5.25
C ILE A 60 10.29 -5.29 -4.07
N LEU A 61 9.32 -5.19 -3.17
CA LEU A 61 9.43 -4.36 -1.96
C LEU A 61 10.60 -4.79 -1.09
N GLY A 62 10.83 -6.10 -0.91
CA GLY A 62 12.00 -6.63 -0.21
C GLY A 62 13.32 -6.21 -0.85
N CYS A 63 13.43 -6.31 -2.17
CA CYS A 63 14.60 -5.83 -2.92
C CYS A 63 14.80 -4.32 -2.79
N MET A 64 13.72 -3.52 -2.78
CA MET A 64 13.80 -2.07 -2.58
C MET A 64 14.29 -1.71 -1.18
N ILE A 65 13.78 -2.40 -0.15
CA ILE A 65 14.22 -2.22 1.24
C ILE A 65 15.70 -2.57 1.34
N ALA A 66 16.12 -3.73 0.82
CA ALA A 66 17.51 -4.17 0.86
C ALA A 66 18.48 -3.17 0.19
N GLN A 67 18.10 -2.57 -0.94
CA GLN A 67 18.90 -1.54 -1.61
C GLN A 67 19.02 -0.24 -0.80
N ASN A 68 18.05 0.08 0.04
CA ASN A 68 18.11 1.26 0.92
C ASN A 68 18.92 1.01 2.20
N LEU A 69 19.24 -0.24 2.54
CA LEU A 69 20.07 -0.61 3.69
C LEU A 69 21.57 -0.49 3.35
N THR A 70 22.10 0.73 3.42
CA THR A 70 23.55 0.98 3.33
C THR A 70 24.26 0.51 4.62
N GLY A 71 25.55 0.13 4.53
CA GLY A 71 26.35 -0.30 5.69
C GLY A 71 26.32 0.69 6.87
N SER A 72 26.28 1.99 6.60
CA SER A 72 26.13 3.02 7.64
C SER A 72 24.79 2.94 8.36
N ILE A 73 23.66 2.71 7.66
CA ILE A 73 22.34 2.59 8.29
C ILE A 73 22.30 1.31 9.14
N LEU A 74 22.91 0.23 8.65
CA LEU A 74 22.96 -1.04 9.35
C LEU A 74 23.74 -0.95 10.66
N THR A 75 24.86 -0.21 10.70
CA THR A 75 25.60 0.02 11.95
C THR A 75 24.82 0.86 12.95
N THR A 76 24.14 1.92 12.50
CA THR A 76 23.32 2.77 13.39
C THR A 76 22.10 2.01 13.90
N LEU A 77 21.51 1.16 13.04
CA LEU A 77 20.40 0.29 13.37
C LEU A 77 20.82 -0.79 14.36
N ALA A 78 22.00 -1.41 14.21
CA ALA A 78 22.53 -2.39 15.15
C ALA A 78 22.88 -1.75 16.50
N ALA A 79 23.37 -0.52 16.53
CA ALA A 79 23.65 0.21 17.77
C ALA A 79 22.37 0.63 18.51
N ASN A 80 21.31 1.01 17.77
CA ASN A 80 20.07 1.55 18.33
C ASN A 80 18.85 0.63 18.10
N TRP A 81 19.08 -0.67 17.88
CA TRP A 81 18.04 -1.63 17.51
C TRP A 81 16.82 -1.63 18.45
N PRO A 82 16.94 -1.44 19.79
CA PRO A 82 15.78 -1.43 20.67
C PRO A 82 14.93 -0.17 20.48
N ILE A 83 15.56 0.99 20.30
CA ILE A 83 14.86 2.26 20.11
C ILE A 83 14.13 2.27 18.76
N VAL A 84 14.77 1.74 17.72
CA VAL A 84 14.17 1.68 16.37
C VAL A 84 12.99 0.73 16.37
N LEU A 85 13.11 -0.45 16.98
CA LEU A 85 11.98 -1.36 17.16
C LEU A 85 10.85 -0.73 17.96
N ALA A 86 11.15 -0.02 19.05
CA ALA A 86 10.13 0.64 19.85
C ALA A 86 9.36 1.68 19.02
N ILE A 87 10.05 2.52 18.25
CA ILE A 87 9.42 3.51 17.37
C ILE A 87 8.57 2.82 16.30
N LEU A 88 9.11 1.80 15.63
CA LEU A 88 8.37 1.05 14.60
C LEU A 88 7.10 0.40 15.16
N LEU A 89 7.18 -0.20 16.35
CA LEU A 89 6.02 -0.79 17.03
C LEU A 89 4.99 0.27 17.40
N VAL A 90 5.42 1.42 17.94
CA VAL A 90 4.51 2.52 18.29
C VAL A 90 3.83 3.08 17.04
N THR A 91 4.57 3.29 15.95
CA THR A 91 3.99 3.76 14.67
C THR A 91 3.01 2.74 14.11
N LEU A 92 3.36 1.45 14.11
CA LEU A 92 2.50 0.38 13.62
C LEU A 92 1.22 0.25 14.46
N LEU A 93 1.35 0.29 15.79
CA LEU A 93 0.21 0.28 16.71
C LEU A 93 -0.67 1.51 16.51
N SER A 94 -0.07 2.69 16.33
CA SER A 94 -0.84 3.92 16.07
C SER A 94 -1.64 3.80 14.78
N SER A 95 -1.05 3.33 13.68
CA SER A 95 -1.77 3.08 12.43
C SER A 95 -2.86 2.02 12.57
N ALA A 96 -2.59 0.94 13.32
CA ALA A 96 -3.57 -0.11 13.58
C ALA A 96 -4.75 0.39 14.43
N ILE A 97 -4.46 1.18 15.47
CA ILE A 97 -5.46 1.82 16.33
C ILE A 97 -6.35 2.75 15.49
N VAL A 98 -5.76 3.60 14.64
CA VAL A 98 -6.52 4.48 13.74
C VAL A 98 -7.38 3.66 12.77
N GLY A 99 -6.83 2.61 12.15
CA GLY A 99 -7.58 1.72 11.27
C GLY A 99 -8.74 1.03 12.00
N TRP A 100 -8.51 0.57 13.23
CA TRP A 100 -9.53 -0.07 14.05
C TRP A 100 -10.63 0.91 14.50
N LEU A 101 -10.25 2.12 14.91
CA LEU A 101 -11.17 3.22 15.21
C LEU A 101 -12.03 3.56 13.98
N LEU A 102 -11.43 3.62 12.79
CA LEU A 102 -12.17 3.87 11.55
C LEU A 102 -13.20 2.77 11.27
N VAL A 103 -12.84 1.49 11.43
CA VAL A 103 -13.79 0.38 11.26
C VAL A 103 -14.88 0.39 12.32
N ARG A 104 -14.57 0.80 13.56
CA ARG A 104 -15.52 0.80 14.67
C ARG A 104 -16.49 2.00 14.66
N TYR A 105 -16.01 3.18 14.28
CA TYR A 105 -16.77 4.44 14.36
C TYR A 105 -17.30 4.93 13.02
N SER A 106 -16.69 4.53 11.91
CA SER A 106 -17.30 4.75 10.60
C SER A 106 -18.38 3.68 10.44
N SER A 107 -19.62 4.09 10.12
CA SER A 107 -20.75 3.20 9.83
C SER A 107 -20.56 2.43 8.52
N LEU A 108 -19.38 1.84 8.35
CA LEU A 108 -19.04 0.90 7.29
C LEU A 108 -19.80 -0.39 7.62
N PRO A 109 -20.77 -0.82 6.79
CA PRO A 109 -21.57 -2.01 7.07
C PRO A 109 -20.65 -3.20 7.35
N GLY A 110 -20.94 -3.92 8.43
CA GLY A 110 -20.11 -5.01 8.97
C GLY A 110 -20.02 -6.27 8.10
N ASN A 111 -20.22 -6.18 6.79
CA ASN A 111 -20.16 -7.29 5.84
C ASN A 111 -18.84 -7.35 5.03
N THR A 112 -17.89 -6.45 5.28
CA THR A 112 -16.53 -6.49 4.68
C THR A 112 -15.45 -7.08 5.59
N GLY A 113 -15.86 -7.68 6.73
CA GLY A 113 -15.00 -8.37 7.67
C GLY A 113 -15.42 -9.82 7.91
N ALA A 114 -15.59 -10.60 6.84
CA ALA A 114 -15.60 -12.07 6.85
C ALA A 114 -15.38 -12.59 5.43
#